data_AF-A0A285SRP4-F1
#
_entry.id   AF-A0A285SRP4-F1
#
_cell.length_a   1.000
_cell.length_b   1.000
_cell.length_c   1.000
_cell.angle_alpha   90.00
_cell.angle_beta   90.00
_cell.angle_gamma   90.00
#
_symmetry.space_group_name_H-M   'P 1'
#
loop_
_entity.id
_entity.type
_entity.pdbx_description
1 polymer ?
#
loop_
_entity_poly.entity_id
_entity_poly.type
_entity_poly.pdbx_seq_one_letter_code
_entity_poly.pdbx_strand_id
1 'polypeptide(L)' 'MNTMVWVLILLVVAYTMGFSIQLWKHQNKIGSIATFLLALAVIITPFLSVFRW' A
#
# COMPACT_ATOMS: atom_id res chain seq x y z
N MET A 1 18.07 2.44 3.09
CA MET A 1 17.16 2.17 1.96
C MET A 1 17.54 3.07 0.80
N ASN A 2 17.70 2.52 -0.40
CA ASN A 2 18.09 3.29 -1.58
C ASN A 2 16.91 4.17 -2.07
N THR A 3 17.16 5.32 -2.67
CA THR A 3 16.12 6.24 -3.17
C THR A 3 15.13 5.54 -4.13
N MET A 4 15.63 4.59 -4.91
CA MET A 4 14.84 3.74 -5.80
C MET A 4 13.76 2.91 -5.07
N VAL A 5 14.04 2.44 -3.85
CA VAL A 5 13.09 1.66 -3.04
C VAL A 5 11.93 2.54 -2.59
N TRP A 6 12.21 3.79 -2.20
CA TRP A 6 11.16 4.75 -1.83
C TRP A 6 10.23 5.08 -3.01
N VAL A 7 10.79 5.25 -4.21
CA VAL A 7 10.00 5.48 -5.43
C VAL A 7 9.10 4.29 -5.74
N LEU A 8 9.62 3.07 -5.63
CA LEU A 8 8.82 1.85 -5.84
C LEU A 8 7.70 1.72 -4.80
N ILE A 9 7.97 2.00 -3.53
CA ILE A 9 6.96 1.98 -2.47
C ILE A 9 5.84 2.98 -2.79
N LEU A 10 6.18 4.22 -3.19
CA LEU A 10 5.19 5.23 -3.57
C LEU A 10 4.33 4.78 -4.76
N LEU A 11 4.94 4.16 -5.78
CA LEU A 11 4.21 3.63 -6.93
C LEU A 11 3.25 2.50 -6.54
N VAL A 12 3.71 1.55 -5.72
CA VAL A 12 2.87 0.44 -5.23
C VAL A 12 1.71 0.96 -4.40
N VAL A 13 1.95 1.93 -3.50
CA VAL A 13 0.90 2.54 -2.68
C VAL A 13 -0.12 3.26 -3.54
N ALA A 14 0.32 4.08 -4.50
CA ALA A 14 -0.56 4.80 -5.41
C ALA A 14 -1.45 3.84 -6.24
N TYR A 15 -0.84 2.79 -6.79
CA TYR A 15 -1.58 1.76 -7.53
C TYR A 15 -2.59 1.03 -6.64
N THR A 16 -2.18 0.63 -5.44
CA THR A 16 -3.03 -0.13 -4.51
C THR A 16 -4.19 0.73 -3.98
N MET A 17 -3.97 2.02 -3.73
CA MET A 17 -5.04 2.97 -3.39
C MET A 17 -6.02 3.15 -4.55
N GLY A 18 -5.52 3.32 -5.78
CA GLY A 18 -6.37 3.39 -6.98
C GLY A 18 -7.21 2.12 -7.17
N PHE A 19 -6.60 0.95 -6.96
CA PHE A 19 -7.28 -0.34 -7.02
C PHE A 19 -8.35 -0.49 -5.92
N SER A 20 -8.06 -0.05 -4.69
CA SER A 20 -9.03 -0.06 -3.58
C SER A 20 -10.26 0.80 -3.90
N ILE A 21 -10.06 1.98 -4.50
CA ILE A 21 -11.16 2.86 -4.96
C ILE A 21 -11.97 2.18 -6.06
N GLN A 22 -11.30 1.49 -7.00
CA GLN A 22 -11.97 0.77 -8.08
C GLN A 22 -12.81 -0.41 -7.55
N LEU A 23 -12.33 -1.13 -6.54
CA LEU A 23 -13.10 -2.18 -5.86
C LEU A 23 -14.33 -1.64 -5.14
N TRP A 24 -14.20 -0.47 -4.51
CA TRP A 24 -15.34 0.19 -3.86
C TRP A 24 -16.44 0.51 -4.87
N LYS A 25 -16.06 0.98 -6.06
CA LYS A 25 -16.99 1.24 -7.17
C LYS A 25 -17.66 -0.03 -7.71
N HIS A 26 -16.99 -1.18 -7.66
CA HIS A 26 -17.53 -2.49 -8.07
C HIS A 26 -18.35 -3.19 -6.97
N GLN A 27 -18.75 -2.46 -5.91
CA GLN A 27 -19.47 -2.98 -4.74
C GLN A 27 -18.74 -4.08 -3.94
N ASN A 28 -17.47 -4.38 -4.25
CA ASN A 28 -16.68 -5.32 -3.47
C ASN A 28 -16.04 -4.61 -2.27
N LYS A 29 -16.88 -4.32 -1.26
CA LYS A 29 -16.50 -3.57 -0.06
C LYS A 29 -15.42 -4.29 0.75
N ILE A 30 -15.51 -5.62 0.86
CA ILE A 30 -14.55 -6.43 1.63
C ILE A 30 -13.16 -6.37 0.98
N GLY A 31 -13.08 -6.59 -0.34
CA GLY A 31 -11.82 -6.48 -1.06
C GLY A 31 -11.25 -5.07 -1.06
N SER A 32 -12.10 -4.03 -1.11
CA SER A 32 -11.66 -2.64 -1.02
C SER A 32 -11.01 -2.32 0.33
N ILE A 33 -11.61 -2.78 1.43
CA ILE A 33 -11.06 -2.60 2.78
C ILE A 33 -9.76 -3.39 2.95
N ALA A 34 -9.70 -4.63 2.47
CA ALA A 34 -8.49 -5.46 2.54
C ALA A 34 -7.32 -4.83 1.77
N THR A 35 -7.57 -4.32 0.57
CA THR A 35 -6.54 -3.66 -0.27
C THR A 35 -6.14 -2.29 0.29
N PHE A 36 -7.06 -1.57 0.94
CA PHE A 36 -6.72 -0.34 1.66
C PHE A 36 -5.80 -0.62 2.85
N LEU A 37 -6.12 -1.62 3.67
CA LEU A 37 -5.25 -2.08 4.76
C LEU A 37 -3.89 -2.55 4.25
N LEU A 38 -3.85 -3.24 3.11
CA LEU A 38 -2.61 -3.64 2.46
C LEU A 38 -1.75 -2.43 2.08
N ALA A 39 -2.34 -1.39 1.50
CA ALA A 39 -1.62 -0.15 1.16
C ALA A 39 -1.00 0.50 2.41
N LEU A 40 -1.74 0.54 3.54
CA LEU A 40 -1.20 1.03 4.81
C LEU A 40 -0.05 0.16 5.33
N ALA A 41 -0.17 -1.16 5.25
CA ALA A 41 0.89 -2.07 5.66
C ALA A 41 2.17 -1.86 4.84
N VAL A 42 2.07 -1.65 3.51
CA VAL A 42 3.22 -1.37 2.64
C VAL A 42 3.91 -0.05 3.03
N ILE A 43 3.16 0.98 3.42
CA ILE A 43 3.74 2.25 3.91
C ILE A 43 4.51 2.03 5.23
N ILE A 44 4.00 1.20 6.13
CA ILE A 44 4.58 0.99 7.47
C ILE A 44 5.76 0.01 7.44
N THR A 45 5.76 -0.94 6.51
CA THR A 45 6.81 -1.97 6.32
C THR A 45 8.25 -1.41 6.33
N PRO A 46 8.59 -0.37 5.54
CA PRO A 46 9.94 0.19 5.56
C PRO A 46 10.33 0.77 6.92
N PHE A 47 9.39 1.32 7.70
CA PHE A 47 9.68 1.84 9.04
C PHE A 47 10.00 0.71 10.02
N LEU A 48 9.29 -0.42 9.94
CA LEU A 48 9.60 -1.64 10.71
C LEU A 48 10.94 -2.26 10.27
N SER A 49 11.21 -2.27 8.96
CA SER A 49 12.47 -2.80 8.44
C SER A 49 13.68 -1.92 8.76
N VAL A 50 13.49 -0.60 8.86
CA VAL A 50 14.53 0.35 9.31
C VAL A 50 14.74 0.25 10.81
N PHE A 51 13.73 -0.12 11.59
CA PHE A 51 13.82 -0.36 13.04
C PHE A 51 14.38 -1.75 13.41
N ARG A 52 15.23 -2.35 12.56
CA ARG A 52 16.01 -3.54 12.91
C ARG A 52 17.28 -3.10 13.65
N TRP A 53 17.26 -3.20 14.98
CA TRP A 53 18.47 -3.34 15.82
C TRP A 53 19.06 -4.73 15.64
#